data_AF-A0A978SDD3-F1
#
_entry.id   AF-A0A978SDD3-F1
#
_cell.length_a   1.000
_cell.length_b   1.000
_cell.length_c   1.000
_cell.angle_alpha   90.00
_cell.angle_beta   90.00
_cell.angle_gamma   90.00
#
_symmetry.space_group_name_H-M   'P 1'
#
loop_
_entity.id
_entity.type
_entity.pdbx_description
1 polymer ?
#
loop_
_entity_poly.entity_id
_entity_poly.type
_entity_poly.pdbx_seq_one_letter_code
_entity_poly.pdbx_strand_id
1 'polypeptide(L)' 'MTYPRPQLQRANWTCLNGTWKFTFDDDGRYSRPSDISDWPQSIQVPFAPESIRSG' A
#
# COMPACT_ATOMS: atom_id res chain seq x y z
N MET A 1 0.82 -22.32 9.91
CA MET A 1 -0.58 -22.60 10.28
C MET A 1 -1.45 -21.60 9.56
N THR A 2 -2.04 -22.02 8.44
CA THR A 2 -2.95 -21.22 7.60
C THR A 2 -4.30 -21.14 8.30
N TYR A 3 -4.90 -19.96 8.38
CA TYR A 3 -6.25 -19.79 8.93
C TYR A 3 -7.27 -20.06 7.82
N PRO A 4 -8.03 -21.18 7.82
CA PRO A 4 -9.03 -21.42 6.80
C PRO A 4 -10.39 -20.99 7.35
N ARG A 5 -10.92 -19.85 6.89
CA ARG A 5 -12.35 -19.51 7.00
C ARG A 5 -12.99 -19.52 5.61
N PRO A 6 -13.19 -20.70 5.00
CA PRO A 6 -13.64 -20.83 3.60
C PRO A 6 -15.06 -20.31 3.33
N GLN A 7 -15.89 -20.07 4.35
CA GLN A 7 -17.29 -19.65 4.17
C GLN A 7 -17.51 -18.11 4.20
N LEU A 8 -16.46 -17.31 4.41
CA LEU A 8 -16.54 -15.85 4.62
C LEU A 8 -15.65 -15.06 3.63
N GLN A 9 -15.20 -15.68 2.55
CA GLN A 9 -14.46 -14.99 1.50
C GLN A 9 -15.43 -14.29 0.55
N ARG A 10 -15.34 -12.96 0.46
CA ARG A 10 -15.92 -12.23 -0.68
C ARG A 10 -15.33 -12.81 -1.96
N ALA A 11 -16.19 -13.21 -2.90
CA ALA A 11 -15.77 -13.82 -4.17
C ALA A 11 -14.83 -12.92 -5.01
N ASN A 12 -14.88 -11.60 -4.79
CA ASN A 12 -14.07 -10.60 -5.49
C ASN A 12 -12.96 -10.02 -4.58
N TRP A 13 -12.25 -10.86 -3.82
CA TRP A 13 -11.09 -10.39 -3.08
C TRP A 13 -9.92 -10.17 -4.05
N THR A 14 -9.63 -8.91 -4.35
CA THR A 14 -8.43 -8.53 -5.09
C THR A 14 -7.28 -8.37 -4.11
N CYS A 15 -6.22 -9.15 -4.33
CA CYS A 15 -4.97 -8.97 -3.60
C CYS A 15 -4.38 -7.60 -3.99
N LEU A 16 -4.32 -6.68 -3.04
CA LEU A 16 -3.69 -5.37 -3.22
C LEU A 16 -2.21 -5.38 -2.81
N ASN A 17 -1.67 -6.55 -2.47
CA ASN A 17 -0.25 -6.69 -2.12
C ASN A 17 0.62 -6.53 -3.37
N GLY A 18 1.76 -5.87 -3.22
CA GLY A 18 2.68 -5.61 -4.33
C GLY A 18 3.39 -4.28 -4.20
N THR A 19 4.07 -3.86 -5.26
CA THR A 19 4.77 -2.57 -5.32
C THR A 19 3.80 -1.46 -5.68
N TRP A 20 3.70 -0.45 -4.82
CA TRP A 20 2.86 0.72 -5.00
C TRP A 20 3.73 1.95 -5.14
N LYS A 21 3.35 2.86 -6.03
CA LYS A 21 3.98 4.18 -6.11
C LYS A 21 3.55 5.01 -4.90
N PHE A 22 4.49 5.73 -4.31
CA PHE A 22 4.32 6.47 -3.07
C PHE A 22 5.10 7.79 -3.12
N THR A 23 4.69 8.76 -2.30
CA THR A 23 5.43 10.00 -2.06
C THR A 23 5.13 10.50 -0.65
N PHE A 24 6.11 11.15 -0.03
CA PHE A 24 5.92 11.81 1.26
C PHE A 24 5.35 13.21 1.04
N ASP A 25 4.53 13.67 1.99
CA ASP A 25 3.95 15.02 2.00
C ASP A 25 4.18 15.68 3.36
N ASP A 26 5.45 15.76 3.77
CA ASP A 26 5.81 16.31 5.09
C ASP A 26 5.41 17.78 5.24
N ASP A 27 5.38 18.52 4.11
CA ASP A 27 4.95 19.92 4.04
C ASP A 27 3.41 20.09 3.96
N GLY A 28 2.65 18.99 3.83
CA GLY A 28 1.18 19.02 3.74
C GLY A 28 0.64 19.74 2.48
N ARG A 29 1.34 19.62 1.35
CA ARG A 29 1.02 20.33 0.10
C ARG A 29 -0.06 19.65 -0.74
N TYR A 30 -0.28 18.35 -0.58
CA TYR A 30 -1.21 17.61 -1.43
C TYR A 30 -2.54 17.38 -0.72
N SER A 31 -3.61 17.96 -1.26
CA SER A 31 -4.97 17.75 -0.73
C SER A 31 -5.72 16.67 -1.52
N ARG A 32 -5.32 16.44 -2.77
CA ARG A 32 -5.91 15.46 -3.68
C ARG A 32 -4.81 14.66 -4.38
N PRO A 33 -5.09 13.40 -4.78
CA PRO A 33 -4.15 12.61 -5.56
C PRO A 33 -3.75 13.26 -6.90
N SER A 34 -4.60 14.13 -7.45
CA SER A 34 -4.33 14.91 -8.67
C SER A 34 -3.25 15.98 -8.49
N ASP A 35 -2.98 16.39 -7.26
CA ASP A 35 -1.99 17.43 -6.95
C ASP A 35 -0.57 16.87 -7.01
N ILE A 36 -0.44 15.54 -6.96
CA ILE A 36 0.83 14.80 -7.01
C ILE A 36 1.21 14.61 -8.48
N SER A 37 2.14 15.45 -8.96
CA SER A 37 2.64 15.37 -10.33
C SER A 37 3.55 14.16 -10.55
N ASP A 38 4.31 13.78 -9.51
CA ASP A 38 5.26 12.68 -9.56
C ASP A 38 5.19 11.82 -8.31
N TRP A 39 5.37 10.51 -8.50
CA TRP A 39 5.45 9.53 -7.42
C TRP A 39 6.85 8.94 -7.38
N PRO A 40 7.82 9.62 -6.76
CA PRO A 40 9.23 9.26 -6.83
C PRO A 40 9.57 8.00 -6.03
N GLN A 41 8.74 7.59 -5.08
CA GLN A 41 9.00 6.44 -4.21
C GLN A 41 8.14 5.24 -4.57
N SER A 42 8.54 4.06 -4.11
CA SER A 42 7.75 2.85 -4.21
C SER A 42 7.81 2.04 -2.91
N ILE A 43 6.66 1.56 -2.44
CA ILE A 43 6.52 0.76 -1.21
C ILE A 43 5.99 -0.62 -1.54
N GLN A 44 6.26 -1.62 -0.69
CA GLN A 44 5.72 -2.97 -0.87
C GLN A 44 4.57 -3.21 0.11
N VAL A 45 3.33 -3.16 -0.35
CA VAL A 45 2.16 -3.49 0.50
C VAL A 45 2.17 -4.99 0.81
N PRO A 46 2.01 -5.41 2.08
CA PRO A 46 1.50 -4.63 3.23
C PRO A 46 2.56 -4.01 4.16
N PHE A 47 3.82 -3.96 3.76
CA PHE A 47 4.90 -3.37 4.55
C PHE A 47 4.85 -1.83 4.49
N ALA A 48 5.07 -1.19 5.63
CA ALA A 48 5.15 0.28 5.72
C ALA A 48 6.38 0.82 4.97
N PRO A 49 6.33 2.05 4.42
CA PRO A 49 7.47 2.72 3.77
C PRO A 49 8.74 2.75 4.63
N GLU A 50 8.58 2.90 5.95
CA GLU A 50 9.69 2.97 6.91
C GLU A 50 10.26 1.60 7.28
N SER A 51 9.66 0.51 6.79
CA SER A 51 10.12 -0.84 7.09
C SER A 51 11.24 -1.23 6.12
N ILE A 52 12.47 -1.35 6.61
CA ILE A 52 13.70 -1.67 5.86
C ILE A 52 13.73 -3.14 5.35
N ARG A 53 12.57 -3.73 5.02
CA ARG A 53 12.20 -5.16 5.22
C ARG A 53 12.01 -5.38 6.72
N SER A 54 10.76 -5.53 7.16
CA SER A 54 10.50 -6.04 8.51
C SER A 54 11.35 -7.31 8.70
N GLY A 55 12.32 -7.24 9.60
CA GLY A 55 13.19 -8.38 9.94
C GLY A 55 12.40 -9.54 10.50
#